data_AF-A0A0N1PJV3-F1
#
_entry.id   AF-A0A0N1PJV3-F1
#
_cell.length_a   1.000
_cell.length_b   1.000
_cell.length_c   1.000
_cell.angle_alpha   90.00
_cell.angle_beta   90.00
_cell.angle_gamma   90.00
#
_symmetry.space_group_name_H-M   'P 1'
#
loop_
_entity.id
_entity.type
_entity.pdbx_description
1 polymer ?
#
loop_
_entity_poly.entity_id
_entity_poly.type
_entity_poly.pdbx_seq_one_letter_code
_entity_poly.pdbx_strand_id
1 'polypeptide(L)'
;MLFICISVCRAVSEQPVPAPKLGPHGVQIVDTGPDHTFVLNEEALAELLLQDDIRDRAVVVLSVAGAFRKGKSFMLNCFLRYMHHKVSLQLEDS
;
A
#
# COMPACT_ATOMS: atom_id res chain seq x y z
N MET A 1 1.58 -16.60 -5.07
CA MET A 1 2.10 -15.41 -4.36
C MET A 1 1.45 -14.18 -4.94
N LEU A 2 0.41 -13.71 -4.25
CA LEU A 2 -0.37 -12.52 -4.55
C LEU A 2 0.35 -11.33 -3.89
N PHE A 3 0.57 -10.25 -4.63
CA PHE A 3 1.01 -8.99 -4.04
C PHE A 3 -0.11 -7.97 -4.15
N ILE A 4 -0.40 -7.28 -3.04
CA ILE A 4 -1.49 -6.31 -2.94
C ILE A 4 -0.87 -4.94 -2.67
N CYS A 5 -1.22 -3.95 -3.48
CA CYS A 5 -0.88 -2.54 -3.29
C CYS A 5 -2.18 -1.77 -3.06
N ILE A 6 -2.29 -1.12 -1.90
CA ILE A 6 -3.44 -0.31 -1.54
C ILE A 6 -3.09 1.15 -1.82
N SER A 7 -3.88 1.79 -2.68
CA SER A 7 -3.75 3.23 -2.95
C SER A 7 -5.02 3.94 -2.50
N VAL A 8 -4.84 5.05 -1.79
CA VAL A 8 -5.94 5.88 -1.27
C VAL A 8 -6.00 7.15 -2.08
N CYS A 9 -7.18 7.49 -2.62
CA CYS A 9 -7.41 8.79 -3.22
C CYS A 9 -7.41 9.86 -2.10
N ARG A 10 -6.29 10.58 -1.93
CA ARG A 10 -6.25 11.76 -1.04
C ARG A 10 -7.05 12.90 -1.68
N ALA A 11 -8.14 13.31 -1.05
CA ALA A 11 -8.53 14.72 -1.08
C ALA A 11 -7.60 15.46 -0.11
N VAL A 12 -7.07 16.60 -0.52
CA VAL A 12 -6.15 17.42 0.29
C VAL A 12 -6.86 17.82 1.59
N SER A 13 -6.58 17.09 2.68
CA SER A 13 -6.72 17.57 4.04
C SER A 13 -5.45 17.21 4.77
N GLU A 14 -4.62 18.22 4.99
CA GLU A 14 -3.33 18.11 5.65
C GLU A 14 -3.56 17.83 7.14
N GLN A 15 -3.14 16.66 7.59
CA GLN A 15 -2.88 16.38 8.99
C GLN A 15 -1.49 15.75 9.08
N PRO A 16 -0.57 16.30 9.90
CA PRO A 16 0.79 15.79 10.02
C PRO A 16 0.73 14.49 10.83
N VAL A 17 0.64 13.36 10.13
CA VAL A 17 0.84 12.05 10.74
C VAL A 17 2.29 11.98 11.23
N PRO A 18 2.55 11.63 12.51
CA PRO A 18 3.90 11.56 13.04
C PRO A 18 4.74 10.64 12.16
N ALA A 19 5.82 11.19 11.61
CA ALA A 19 6.67 10.51 10.64
C ALA A 19 7.13 9.15 11.20
N PRO A 20 6.84 8.03 10.51
CA PRO A 20 7.52 6.79 10.78
C PRO A 20 9.02 7.04 10.62
N LYS A 21 9.85 6.54 11.54
CA LYS A 21 11.31 6.79 11.58
C LYS A 21 12.09 6.24 10.36
N LEU A 22 11.38 5.69 9.38
CA LEU A 22 11.87 5.07 8.16
C LEU A 22 10.84 5.35 7.06
N GLY A 23 11.28 5.70 5.85
CA GLY A 23 10.40 6.10 4.74
C GLY A 23 9.32 5.07 4.36
N PRO A 24 8.50 5.36 3.33
CA PRO A 24 7.43 4.46 2.90
C PRO A 24 7.98 3.06 2.60
N HIS A 25 7.44 2.04 3.28
CA HIS A 25 7.87 0.65 3.19
C HIS A 25 6.66 -0.27 3.03
N GLY A 26 6.87 -1.46 2.45
CA GLY A 26 5.83 -2.46 2.30
C GLY A 26 5.56 -3.18 3.62
N VAL A 27 4.29 -3.29 4.01
CA VAL A 27 3.85 -4.06 5.17
C VAL A 27 3.28 -5.40 4.68
N GLN A 28 3.72 -6.50 5.28
CA GLN A 28 3.18 -7.82 4.99
C GLN A 28 1.89 -8.03 5.79
N ILE A 29 0.77 -8.21 5.09
CA ILE A 29 -0.55 -8.43 5.70
C ILE A 29 -1.01 -9.89 5.63
N VAL A 30 -0.36 -10.73 4.82
CA VAL A 30 -0.69 -12.16 4.71
C VAL A 30 0.57 -12.99 4.91
N ASP A 31 0.51 -13.91 5.86
CA ASP A 31 1.54 -14.89 6.16
C ASP A 31 1.13 -16.28 5.67
N THR A 32 2.12 -17.09 5.31
CA THR A 32 1.92 -18.49 4.97
C THR A 32 2.16 -19.34 6.21
N GLY A 33 1.10 -19.96 6.72
CA GLY A 33 1.18 -20.88 7.85
C GLY A 33 1.63 -22.28 7.44
N PRO A 34 1.84 -23.18 8.43
CA PRO A 34 1.94 -24.61 8.16
C PRO A 34 0.65 -25.10 7.47
N ASP A 35 0.76 -26.16 6.68
CA ASP A 35 -0.36 -26.80 5.95
C ASP A 35 -1.02 -25.97 4.83
N HIS A 36 -0.23 -25.15 4.13
CA HIS A 36 -0.73 -24.32 3.00
C HIS A 36 -1.85 -23.35 3.38
N THR A 37 -1.92 -23.00 4.66
CA THR A 37 -2.88 -22.03 5.18
C THR A 37 -2.34 -20.61 4.98
N PHE A 38 -3.26 -19.66 4.81
CA PHE A 38 -2.93 -18.23 4.76
C PHE A 38 -3.50 -17.59 6.01
N VAL A 39 -2.65 -16.92 6.77
CA VAL A 39 -3.03 -16.18 7.98
C VAL A 39 -3.02 -14.70 7.65
N LEU A 40 -4.13 -14.02 7.89
CA LEU A 40 -4.24 -12.58 7.72
C LEU A 40 -3.78 -11.89 9.01
N ASN A 41 -2.88 -10.93 8.89
CA ASN A 41 -2.54 -10.02 9.97
C ASN A 41 -3.57 -8.89 10.00
N GLU A 42 -4.65 -9.12 10.74
CA GLU A 42 -5.76 -8.17 10.88
C GLU A 42 -5.32 -6.88 11.59
N GLU A 43 -4.41 -6.96 12.56
CA GLU A 43 -3.89 -5.80 13.29
C GLU A 43 -3.14 -4.86 12.36
N ALA A 44 -2.19 -5.38 11.57
CA ALA A 44 -1.44 -4.58 10.60
C ALA A 44 -2.33 -3.99 9.50
N LEU A 45 -3.36 -4.73 9.07
CA LEU A 45 -4.31 -4.24 8.08
C LEU A 45 -5.21 -3.13 8.65
N ALA A 46 -5.67 -3.29 9.89
CA ALA A 46 -6.46 -2.31 10.62
C ALA A 46 -5.68 -1.00 10.81
N GLU A 47 -4.41 -1.08 11.24
CA GLU A 47 -3.54 0.10 11.38
C GLU A 47 -3.34 0.88 10.08
N LEU A 48 -3.43 0.23 8.91
CA LEU A 48 -3.30 0.87 7.61
C LEU A 48 -4.61 1.45 7.08
N LEU A 49 -5.73 0.74 7.23
CA LEU A 49 -7.02 1.12 6.64
C LEU A 49 -7.94 1.92 7.56
N LEU A 50 -7.80 1.77 8.88
CA LEU A 50 -8.65 2.46 9.86
C LEU A 50 -8.06 3.78 10.35
N GLN A 51 -6.99 4.29 9.75
CA GLN A 51 -6.47 5.63 10.05
C GLN A 51 -7.55 6.68 9.78
N ASP A 52 -7.70 7.66 10.68
CA ASP A 52 -8.80 8.64 10.61
C ASP A 52 -8.77 9.47 9.31
N ASP A 53 -7.61 9.57 8.66
CA ASP A 53 -7.46 10.25 7.37
C ASP A 53 -7.79 9.36 6.16
N ILE A 54 -7.93 8.04 6.32
CA ILE A 54 -8.14 7.08 5.22
C ILE A 54 -9.48 6.35 5.33
N ARG A 55 -9.99 6.12 6.55
CA ARG A 55 -11.16 5.26 6.84
C ARG A 55 -12.40 5.56 6.00
N ASP A 56 -12.68 6.84 5.76
CA ASP A 56 -13.88 7.29 5.04
C ASP A 56 -13.61 7.61 3.56
N ARG A 57 -12.45 7.23 3.02
CA ARG A 57 -12.04 7.51 1.64
C ARG A 57 -12.24 6.32 0.73
N ALA A 58 -12.46 6.60 -0.56
CA ALA A 58 -12.46 5.57 -1.59
C ALA A 58 -11.05 4.98 -1.74
N VAL A 59 -10.96 3.66 -1.66
CA VAL A 59 -9.72 2.89 -1.75
C VAL A 59 -9.69 2.13 -3.07
N VAL A 60 -8.54 2.15 -3.75
CA VAL A 60 -8.28 1.33 -4.93
C VAL A 60 -7.28 0.25 -4.57
N VAL A 61 -7.66 -1.01 -4.82
CA VAL A 61 -6.81 -2.18 -4.57
C VAL A 61 -6.18 -2.63 -5.88
N LEU A 62 -4.86 -2.47 -6.01
CA LEU A 62 -4.08 -2.93 -7.14
C LEU A 62 -3.37 -4.24 -6.77
N SER A 63 -3.82 -5.36 -7.33
CA SER A 63 -3.26 -6.67 -7.04
C SER A 63 -2.53 -7.27 -8.25
N VAL A 64 -1.33 -7.80 -8.04
CA VAL A 64 -0.54 -8.53 -9.04
C VAL A 64 -0.39 -9.98 -8.60
N ALA A 65 -1.02 -10.90 -9.34
CA ALA A 65 -0.94 -12.34 -9.13
C ALA A 65 -0.21 -13.04 -10.28
N GLY A 66 0.50 -14.13 -9.99
CA GLY A 66 1.13 -14.93 -11.05
C GLY A 66 2.22 -15.87 -10.54
N ALA A 67 2.81 -16.62 -11.48
CA ALA A 67 3.83 -17.63 -11.20
C ALA A 67 5.05 -17.07 -10.45
N PHE A 68 5.64 -17.88 -9.57
CA PHE A 68 6.84 -17.53 -8.80
C PHE A 68 8.00 -17.20 -9.76
N ARG A 69 8.78 -16.15 -9.44
CA ARG A 69 9.92 -15.63 -10.25
C ARG A 69 9.62 -14.96 -11.61
N LYS A 70 8.37 -14.64 -11.94
CA LYS A 70 8.02 -13.83 -13.13
C LYS A 70 8.07 -12.30 -12.93
N GLY A 71 8.91 -11.79 -12.03
CA GLY A 71 9.09 -10.33 -11.88
C GLY A 71 7.91 -9.55 -11.27
N LYS A 72 7.04 -10.19 -10.49
CA LYS A 72 5.86 -9.53 -9.88
C LYS A 72 6.22 -8.32 -9.01
N SER A 73 7.22 -8.45 -8.14
CA SER A 73 7.71 -7.36 -7.30
C SER A 73 8.32 -6.22 -8.13
N PHE A 74 8.91 -6.53 -9.29
CA PHE A 74 9.45 -5.53 -10.20
C PHE A 74 8.33 -4.66 -10.80
N MET A 75 7.25 -5.29 -11.28
CA MET A 75 6.08 -4.58 -11.80
C MET A 75 5.42 -3.69 -10.74
N LEU A 76 5.32 -4.19 -9.51
CA LEU A 76 4.74 -3.44 -8.40
C LEU A 76 5.60 -2.23 -8.01
N ASN A 77 6.93 -2.37 -8.02
CA ASN A 77 7.86 -1.27 -7.85
C ASN A 77 7.74 -0.21 -8.97
N CYS A 78 7.44 -0.59 -10.21
CA CYS A 78 7.13 0.37 -11.28
C CYS A 78 5.87 1.18 -10.98
N PHE A 79 4.80 0.54 -10.49
CA PHE A 79 3.57 1.24 -10.12
C PHE A 79 3.77 2.19 -8.94
N LEU A 80 4.53 1.78 -7.91
CA LEU A 80 4.87 2.64 -6.78
C LEU A 80 5.63 3.88 -7.25
N ARG A 81 6.66 3.72 -8.10
CA ARG A 81 7.41 4.85 -8.68
C ARG A 81 6.52 5.80 -9.46
N TYR A 82 5.57 5.28 -10.24
CA TYR A 82 4.62 6.10 -11.00
C TYR A 82 3.68 6.89 -10.07
N MET A 83 3.11 6.23 -9.06
CA MET A 83 2.21 6.88 -8.10
C MET A 83 2.95 7.97 -7.31
N HIS A 84 4.18 7.72 -6.86
CA HIS A 84 4.99 8.73 -6.20
C HIS A 84 5.31 9.93 -7.11
N HIS A 85 5.59 9.70 -8.40
CA HIS A 85 5.85 10.80 -9.34
C HIS A 85 4.64 11.72 -9.55
N LYS A 86 3.42 11.17 -9.55
CA LYS A 86 2.20 11.97 -9.69
C LYS A 86 1.86 12.78 -8.44
N VAL A 87 2.16 12.26 -7.26
CA VAL A 87 1.99 13.01 -6.00
C VAL A 87 2.92 14.23 -5.96
N SER A 88 4.16 14.11 -6.45
CA SER A 88 5.11 15.23 -6.51
C SER A 88 4.64 16.38 -7.41
N LEU A 89 3.99 16.07 -8.53
CA LEU A 89 3.53 17.09 -9.49
C LEU A 89 2.31 17.88 -9.00
N GLN A 90 1.57 17.38 -7.99
CA GLN A 90 0.45 18.11 -7.40
C GLN A 90 0.90 19.14 -6.33
N LEU A 91 2.19 19.19 -5.99
CA LEU A 91 2.73 20.16 -5.03
C LEU A 91 3.40 21.38 -5.71
N GLU A 92 3.61 21.37 -7.03
CA GLU A 92 4.22 22.50 -7.75
C GLU A 92 3.21 23.44 -8.44
N ASP A 93 1.91 23.20 -8.26
CA ASP A 93 0.82 24.02 -8.84
C ASP A 93 0.10 24.90 -7.79
N SER A 94 0.72 25.19 -6.63
CA SER A 94 0.13 26.06 -5.60
C SER A 94 0.90 27.35 -5.36
#